data_AF-A0A537MGR6-F1
#
_entry.id   AF-A0A537MGR6-F1
#
_cell.length_a   1.000
_cell.length_b   1.000
_cell.length_c   1.000
_cell.angle_alpha   90.00
_cell.angle_beta   90.00
_cell.angle_gamma   90.00
#
_symmetry.space_group_name_H-M   'P 1'
#
loop_
_entity.id
_entity.type
_entity.pdbx_description
1 polymer ?
#
loop_
_entity_poly.entity_id
_entity_poly.type
_entity_poly.pdbx_seq_one_letter_code
_entity_poly.pdbx_strand_id
1 'polypeptide(L)'
;MKRAEIEALDASRTWWVPSVRAPERDWAGAPGCRRGARFLIDEDSRRPARDNYPCFESRALCLEWIMANRAELARTAPDAAVAPADLARWLLGLS
;
A
#
# COMPACT_ATOMS: atom_id res chain seq x y z
N MET A 1 -1.72 2.66 -10.62
CA MET A 1 -1.95 1.45 -11.47
C MET A 1 -3.36 0.86 -11.35
N LYS A 2 -4.02 0.56 -12.47
CA LYS A 2 -5.35 -0.10 -12.58
C LYS A 2 -5.22 -1.62 -12.55
N ARG A 3 -6.27 -2.34 -12.16
CA ARG A 3 -6.24 -3.81 -12.00
C ARG A 3 -5.82 -4.58 -13.27
N ALA A 4 -6.17 -4.09 -14.44
CA ALA A 4 -5.77 -4.68 -15.73
C ALA A 4 -4.26 -4.55 -16.03
N GLU A 5 -3.59 -3.56 -15.47
CA GLU A 5 -2.14 -3.36 -15.63
C GLU A 5 -1.34 -4.32 -14.73
N ILE A 6 -1.97 -4.88 -13.67
CA ILE A 6 -1.37 -5.93 -12.83
C ILE A 6 -1.14 -7.20 -13.65
N GLU A 7 -2.06 -7.55 -14.54
CA GLU A 7 -1.93 -8.73 -15.41
C GLU A 7 -0.79 -8.58 -16.44
N ALA A 8 -0.40 -7.33 -16.74
CA ALA A 8 0.71 -7.01 -17.62
C ALA A 8 2.08 -7.00 -16.90
N LEU A 9 2.11 -7.10 -15.57
CA LEU A 9 3.36 -7.26 -14.84
C LEU A 9 3.95 -8.64 -15.11
N ASP A 10 5.27 -8.67 -15.33
CA ASP A 10 6.02 -9.92 -15.42
C ASP A 10 5.85 -10.71 -14.11
N ALA A 11 5.06 -11.79 -14.18
CA ALA A 11 4.74 -12.65 -13.06
C ALA A 11 5.96 -13.42 -12.51
N SER A 12 7.08 -13.46 -13.26
CA SER A 12 8.33 -14.04 -12.79
C SER A 12 9.10 -13.13 -11.82
N ARG A 13 8.71 -11.86 -11.71
CA ARG A 13 9.33 -10.86 -10.82
C ARG A 13 8.52 -10.63 -9.55
N THR A 14 9.23 -10.40 -8.45
CA THR A 14 8.61 -9.93 -7.21
C THR A 14 8.38 -8.43 -7.28
N TRP A 15 7.12 -8.02 -7.15
CA TRP A 15 6.73 -6.62 -7.12
C TRP A 15 6.44 -6.17 -5.69
N TRP A 16 6.86 -4.96 -5.36
CA TRP A 16 6.70 -4.38 -4.03
C TRP A 16 5.76 -3.19 -4.08
N VAL A 17 4.86 -3.11 -3.11
CA VAL A 17 3.86 -2.04 -3.01
C VAL A 17 3.82 -1.45 -1.59
N PRO A 18 3.56 -0.15 -1.45
CA PRO A 18 3.35 0.46 -0.15
C PRO A 18 1.99 0.00 0.38
N SER A 19 1.99 -0.56 1.59
CA SER A 19 0.80 -1.12 2.20
C SER A 19 0.64 -0.65 3.64
N VAL A 20 -0.60 -0.67 4.13
CA VAL A 20 -0.93 -0.30 5.50
C VAL A 20 -2.04 -1.18 6.05
N ARG A 21 -2.03 -1.34 7.37
CA ARG A 21 -3.09 -2.01 8.13
C ARG A 21 -3.76 -1.01 9.04
N ALA A 22 -5.09 -0.98 9.00
CA ALA A 22 -5.87 -0.15 9.90
C ALA A 22 -5.56 -0.55 11.35
N PRO A 23 -5.04 0.36 12.20
CA PRO A 23 -4.66 0.06 13.57
C PRO A 23 -5.90 -0.23 14.45
N GLU A 24 -7.05 0.31 14.07
CA GLU A 24 -8.31 0.25 14.79
C GLU A 24 -9.54 0.19 13.86
N ARG A 25 -10.73 0.03 14.45
CA ARG A 25 -12.00 0.11 13.72
C ARG A 25 -12.34 1.57 13.48
N ASP A 26 -12.93 1.86 12.33
CA ASP A 26 -13.32 3.21 11.92
C ASP A 26 -12.13 4.19 11.90
N TRP A 27 -10.96 3.66 11.58
CA TRP A 27 -9.71 4.40 11.55
C TRP A 27 -9.80 5.62 10.62
N ALA A 28 -9.26 6.76 11.06
CA ALA A 28 -9.34 8.04 10.37
C ALA A 28 -8.78 8.02 8.93
N GLY A 29 -7.77 7.18 8.65
CA GLY A 29 -7.23 7.01 7.30
C GLY A 29 -8.17 6.27 6.33
N ALA A 30 -9.14 5.52 6.85
CA ALA A 30 -10.14 4.80 6.07
C ALA A 30 -11.45 4.59 6.88
N PRO A 31 -12.34 5.59 6.94
CA PRO A 31 -13.59 5.50 7.72
C PRO A 31 -14.46 4.31 7.32
N GLY A 32 -15.14 3.71 8.29
CA GLY A 32 -15.95 2.51 8.14
C GLY A 32 -15.16 1.20 8.09
N CYS A 33 -13.82 1.24 8.15
CA CYS A 33 -13.02 0.02 8.10
C CYS A 33 -13.06 -0.77 9.42
N ARG A 34 -12.71 -2.06 9.33
CA ARG A 34 -12.43 -2.89 10.52
C ARG A 34 -10.97 -2.76 10.92
N ARG A 35 -10.67 -2.99 12.20
CA ARG A 35 -9.29 -3.19 12.67
C ARG A 35 -8.59 -4.27 11.86
N GLY A 36 -7.35 -4.01 11.46
CA GLY A 36 -6.55 -4.92 10.63
C GLY A 36 -6.98 -4.98 9.17
N ALA A 37 -7.95 -4.16 8.72
CA ALA A 37 -8.23 -4.01 7.30
C ALA A 37 -6.97 -3.59 6.55
N ARG A 38 -6.77 -4.20 5.37
CA ARG A 38 -5.55 -4.05 4.57
C ARG A 38 -5.84 -3.11 3.41
N PHE A 39 -4.95 -2.15 3.23
CA PHE A 39 -4.99 -1.18 2.16
C PHE A 39 -3.63 -1.09 1.48
N LEU A 40 -3.64 -0.64 0.25
CA LEU A 40 -2.46 -0.13 -0.45
C LEU A 40 -2.47 1.39 -0.32
N ILE A 41 -1.37 2.03 -0.68
CA ILE A 41 -1.29 3.49 -0.72
C ILE A 41 -1.45 3.95 -2.17
N ASP A 42 -2.46 4.77 -2.39
CA ASP A 42 -2.70 5.43 -3.68
C ASP A 42 -1.52 6.33 -4.05
N GLU A 43 -1.10 6.26 -5.30
CA GLU A 43 0.08 6.92 -5.84
C GLU A 43 -0.04 8.45 -5.78
N ASP A 44 -1.24 8.99 -6.02
CA ASP A 44 -1.47 10.43 -6.20
C ASP A 44 -1.89 11.11 -4.91
N SER A 45 -2.88 10.57 -4.23
CA SER A 45 -3.47 11.11 -3.01
C SER A 45 -2.72 10.69 -1.74
N ARG A 46 -1.88 9.66 -1.83
CA ARG A 46 -1.17 9.03 -0.70
C ARG A 46 -2.14 8.50 0.36
N ARG A 47 -3.41 8.31 0.01
CA ARG A 47 -4.43 7.78 0.92
C ARG A 47 -4.45 6.26 0.89
N PRO A 48 -4.89 5.60 1.98
CA PRO A 48 -5.27 4.20 1.93
C PRO A 48 -6.33 3.96 0.86
N ALA A 49 -6.03 3.10 -0.10
CA ALA A 49 -6.90 2.77 -1.22
C ALA A 49 -6.82 1.26 -1.54
N ARG A 50 -7.60 0.83 -2.54
CA ARG A 50 -7.60 -0.56 -3.04
C ARG A 50 -6.96 -0.69 -4.42
N ASP A 51 -6.73 0.43 -5.09
CA ASP A 51 -6.22 0.56 -6.45
C ASP A 51 -5.34 1.80 -6.57
N ASN A 52 -4.89 2.07 -7.79
CA ASN A 52 -4.04 3.20 -8.14
C ASN A 52 -2.77 3.37 -7.28
N TYR A 53 -2.18 2.25 -6.87
CA TYR A 53 -0.93 2.24 -6.10
C TYR A 53 0.30 2.15 -7.01
N PRO A 54 1.46 2.65 -6.56
CA PRO A 54 2.72 2.48 -7.25
C PRO A 54 3.28 1.07 -6.99
N CYS A 55 3.97 0.51 -7.99
CA CYS A 55 4.67 -0.77 -7.91
C CYS A 55 6.17 -0.57 -8.12
N PHE A 56 6.98 -1.29 -7.36
CA PHE A 56 8.43 -1.20 -7.40
C PHE A 56 9.07 -2.55 -7.64
N GLU A 57 10.16 -2.58 -8.41
CA GLU A 57 10.91 -3.80 -8.72
C GLU A 57 11.70 -4.33 -7.51
N SER A 58 11.88 -3.53 -6.46
CA SER A 58 12.58 -3.94 -5.25
C SER A 58 11.98 -3.35 -3.98
N ARG A 59 12.21 -4.05 -2.86
CA ARG A 59 11.82 -3.58 -1.52
C ARG A 59 12.47 -2.23 -1.17
N ALA A 60 13.72 -2.03 -1.60
CA ALA A 60 14.48 -0.82 -1.32
C ALA A 60 13.84 0.40 -1.99
N LEU A 61 13.49 0.29 -3.29
CA LEU A 61 12.82 1.37 -4.03
C LEU A 61 11.46 1.72 -3.40
N CYS A 62 10.70 0.71 -2.96
CA CYS A 62 9.45 0.95 -2.25
C CYS A 62 9.67 1.70 -0.92
N LEU A 63 10.71 1.32 -0.16
CA LEU A 63 11.04 1.99 1.10
C LEU A 63 11.52 3.43 0.85
N GLU A 64 12.35 3.67 -0.16
CA GLU A 64 12.78 5.01 -0.57
C GLU A 64 11.57 5.90 -0.90
N TRP A 65 10.60 5.38 -1.64
CA TRP A 65 9.35 6.09 -1.92
C TRP A 65 8.57 6.41 -0.63
N ILE A 66 8.42 5.44 0.28
CA ILE A 66 7.74 5.66 1.57
C ILE A 66 8.45 6.75 2.37
N MET A 67 9.78 6.71 2.43
CA MET A 67 10.57 7.71 3.16
C MET A 67 10.47 9.10 2.53
N ALA A 68 10.47 9.19 1.21
CA ALA A 68 10.30 10.45 0.48
C ALA A 68 8.92 11.09 0.72
N ASN A 69 7.87 10.27 0.86
CA ASN A 69 6.49 10.74 1.05
C ASN A 69 6.02 10.74 2.52
N ARG A 70 6.93 10.52 3.49
CA ARG A 70 6.59 10.28 4.91
C ARG A 70 5.66 11.31 5.54
N ALA A 71 5.81 12.59 5.18
CA ALA A 71 5.02 13.67 5.75
C ALA A 71 3.55 13.62 5.28
N GLU A 72 3.33 13.27 4.02
CA GLU A 72 2.00 13.07 3.47
C GLU A 72 1.35 11.82 4.06
N LEU A 73 2.10 10.72 4.10
CA LEU A 73 1.64 9.45 4.66
C LEU A 73 1.23 9.60 6.13
N ALA A 74 1.98 10.35 6.93
CA ALA A 74 1.60 10.63 8.33
C ALA A 74 0.28 11.39 8.45
N ARG A 75 -0.09 12.21 7.46
CA ARG A 75 -1.37 12.94 7.44
C ARG A 75 -2.53 12.08 6.95
N THR A 76 -2.30 11.25 5.94
CA THR A 76 -3.36 10.49 5.25
C THR A 76 -3.57 9.09 5.83
N ALA A 77 -2.55 8.53 6.48
CA ALA A 77 -2.56 7.27 7.18
C ALA A 77 -2.06 7.47 8.63
N PRO A 78 -2.77 8.26 9.45
CA PRO A 78 -2.33 8.56 10.81
C PRO A 78 -2.26 7.29 11.66
N ASP A 79 -1.30 7.23 12.59
CA ASP A 79 -1.17 6.15 13.58
C ASP A 79 -0.99 4.73 13.01
N ALA A 80 -0.70 4.62 11.71
CA ALA A 80 -0.52 3.36 11.02
C ALA A 80 0.87 3.27 10.38
N ALA A 81 1.50 2.10 10.49
CA ALA A 81 2.77 1.84 9.85
C ALA A 81 2.57 1.52 8.36
N VAL A 82 3.05 2.41 7.48
CA VAL A 82 3.17 2.13 6.05
C VAL A 82 4.46 1.34 5.80
N ALA A 83 4.34 0.17 5.16
CA ALA A 83 5.46 -0.72 4.92
C ALA A 83 5.42 -1.32 3.50
N PRO A 84 6.59 -1.65 2.91
CA PRO A 84 6.64 -2.44 1.69
C PRO A 84 6.03 -3.82 1.91
N ALA A 85 5.13 -4.23 1.01
CA ALA A 85 4.61 -5.59 0.92
C ALA A 85 4.90 -6.18 -0.47
N ASP A 86 5.19 -7.47 -0.50
CA ASP A 86 5.17 -8.26 -1.73
C ASP A 86 3.73 -8.28 -2.27
N LEU A 87 3.55 -7.81 -3.50
CA LEU A 87 2.24 -7.67 -4.15
C LEU A 87 1.54 -9.02 -4.32
N ALA A 88 2.25 -10.07 -4.71
CA ALA A 88 1.66 -11.39 -4.94
C ALA A 88 1.15 -11.98 -3.61
N ARG A 89 1.98 -11.91 -2.57
CA ARG A 89 1.56 -12.28 -1.21
C ARG A 89 0.39 -11.42 -0.74
N TRP A 90 0.45 -10.11 -1.01
CA TRP A 90 -0.56 -9.19 -0.57
C TRP A 90 -1.94 -9.53 -1.16
N LEU A 91 -2.00 -9.78 -2.48
CA LEU A 91 -3.21 -10.17 -3.21
C LEU A 91 -3.81 -11.47 -2.68
N LEU A 92 -2.96 -12.40 -2.23
CA LEU A 92 -3.38 -13.69 -1.65
C LEU A 92 -3.86 -13.60 -0.20
N GLY A 93 -3.91 -12.43 0.42
CA GLY A 93 -4.26 -12.34 1.84
C GLY A 93 -3.07 -12.44 2.79
N LEU A 94 -1.88 -12.70 2.27
CA LEU A 94 -0.69 -13.06 3.04
C LEU A 94 0.14 -11.80 3.33
N SER A 95 0.56 -11.66 4.58
CA SER A 95 1.42 -10.57 5.06
C SER A 95 2.53 -11.14 5.92
#